data_AF-A0A4D7YRM8-F1
#
_entry.id   AF-A0A4D7YRM8-F1
#
_cell.length_a   1.000
_cell.length_b   1.000
_cell.length_c   1.000
_cell.angle_alpha   90.00
_cell.angle_beta   90.00
_cell.angle_gamma   90.00
#
_symmetry.space_group_name_H-M   'P 1'
#
loop_
_entity.id
_entity.type
_entity.pdbx_description
1 polymer ?
#
loop_
_entity_poly.entity_id
_entity_poly.type
_entity_poly.pdbx_seq_one_letter_code
_entity_poly.pdbx_strand_id
1 'polypeptide(L)'
;MSELVVSLSGELIEHGHRLTQRVYYEDTDFSGLVYHARYLHFLERGRTDYLRCLGCEQSALLTADEEGLVFVVHRMEIDFKSPARMDDVLTITTVTEKAGGAKMVLNQEIRRGETLLVAAKVIIAVINANGRPRRLPETVAEKFLK
;
A
#
# COMPACT_ATOMS: atom_id res chain seq x y z
N MET A 1 -0.49 -7.19 32.43
CA MET A 1 -0.13 -6.46 31.19
C MET A 1 -0.66 -7.30 30.04
N SER A 2 -1.65 -6.81 29.30
CA SER A 2 -2.10 -7.52 28.09
C SER A 2 -0.97 -7.46 27.06
N GLU A 3 -0.53 -8.60 26.55
CA GLU A 3 0.37 -8.63 25.40
C GLU A 3 -0.28 -7.88 24.24
N LEU A 4 0.37 -6.81 23.80
CA LEU A 4 -0.03 -6.08 22.61
C LEU A 4 0.38 -6.92 21.40
N VAL A 5 -0.52 -7.79 20.93
CA VAL A 5 -0.30 -8.54 19.70
C VAL A 5 -0.62 -7.63 18.52
N VAL A 6 0.42 -7.11 17.87
CA VAL A 6 0.27 -6.31 16.64
C VAL A 6 0.50 -7.23 15.44
N SER A 7 -0.48 -7.30 14.54
CA SER A 7 -0.32 -7.98 13.26
C SER A 7 0.76 -7.29 12.43
N LEU A 8 1.75 -8.05 11.97
CA LEU A 8 2.82 -7.55 11.08
C LEU A 8 2.26 -6.97 9.79
N SER A 9 1.17 -7.54 9.27
CA SER A 9 0.52 -7.07 8.06
C SER A 9 -0.52 -5.98 8.33
N GLY A 10 -0.63 -5.47 9.56
CA GLY A 10 -1.71 -4.55 9.92
C GLY A 10 -3.07 -5.22 9.93
N GLU A 11 -4.12 -4.44 9.65
CA GLU A 11 -5.51 -4.86 9.79
C GLU A 11 -6.40 -4.29 8.66
N LEU A 12 -7.48 -5.01 8.34
CA LEU A 12 -8.55 -4.49 7.50
C LEU A 12 -9.40 -3.50 8.31
N ILE A 13 -9.79 -2.42 7.66
CA ILE A 13 -10.74 -1.43 8.16
C ILE A 13 -11.93 -1.36 7.20
N GLU A 14 -13.02 -0.69 7.59
CA GLU A 14 -14.30 -0.70 6.88
C GLU A 14 -14.21 -0.50 5.35
N HIS A 15 -13.24 0.27 4.86
CA HIS A 15 -13.06 0.53 3.42
C HIS A 15 -11.62 0.34 2.93
N GLY A 16 -10.81 -0.45 3.64
CA GLY A 16 -9.41 -0.59 3.27
C GLY A 16 -8.54 -1.29 4.29
N HIS A 17 -7.35 -0.76 4.46
CA HIS A 17 -6.31 -1.35 5.30
C HIS A 17 -5.51 -0.29 6.03
N ARG A 18 -5.03 -0.67 7.22
CA ARG A 18 -4.17 0.15 8.06
C ARG A 18 -2.91 -0.63 8.46
N LEU A 19 -1.76 -0.01 8.24
CA LEU A 19 -0.45 -0.53 8.64
C LEU A 19 0.28 0.49 9.52
N THR A 20 0.94 0.00 10.56
CA THR A 20 1.76 0.82 11.46
C THR A 20 3.23 0.57 11.20
N GLN A 21 4.02 1.62 10.98
CA GLN A 21 5.48 1.51 10.81
C GLN A 21 6.22 2.57 11.64
N ARG A 22 7.45 2.22 12.05
CA ARG A 22 8.38 3.15 12.69
C ARG A 22 9.29 3.77 11.63
N VAL A 23 9.59 5.05 11.76
CA VAL A 23 10.69 5.68 11.00
C VAL A 23 12.02 5.29 11.62
N TYR A 24 12.92 4.72 10.81
CA TYR A 24 14.27 4.36 11.21
C TYR A 24 15.31 5.33 10.61
N TYR A 25 16.56 5.19 11.06
CA TYR A 25 17.65 6.07 10.63
C TYR A 25 17.83 6.05 9.10
N GLU A 26 17.70 4.88 8.48
CA GLU A 26 17.77 4.68 7.04
C GLU A 26 16.68 5.42 6.23
N ASP A 27 15.61 5.86 6.90
CA ASP A 27 14.53 6.61 6.25
C ASP A 27 14.81 8.12 6.18
N THR A 28 15.83 8.59 6.90
CA THR A 28 16.13 10.02 7.05
C THR A 28 17.26 10.50 6.13
N ASP A 29 17.28 11.80 5.83
CA ASP A 29 18.38 12.45 5.11
C ASP A 29 19.10 13.51 5.96
N PHE A 30 20.03 14.26 5.33
CA PHE A 30 20.85 15.27 6.02
C PHE A 30 20.02 16.36 6.72
N SER A 31 18.76 16.57 6.32
CA SER A 31 17.88 17.56 6.93
C SER A 31 17.33 17.10 8.29
N GLY A 32 17.57 15.85 8.69
CA GLY A 32 16.99 15.24 9.90
C GLY A 32 15.49 14.92 9.77
N LEU A 33 14.96 14.92 8.54
CA LEU A 33 13.58 14.54 8.22
C LEU A 33 13.60 13.25 7.39
N VAL A 34 12.44 12.62 7.24
CA VAL A 34 12.29 11.50 6.30
C VAL A 34 12.52 11.99 4.87
N TYR A 35 13.43 11.30 4.15
CA TYR A 35 13.71 11.57 2.75
C TYR A 35 12.46 11.31 1.91
N HIS A 36 12.08 12.25 1.03
CA HIS A 36 10.80 12.20 0.32
C HIS A 36 10.55 10.89 -0.44
N ALA A 37 11.58 10.26 -1.02
CA ALA A 37 11.43 8.99 -1.74
C ALA A 37 11.12 7.81 -0.82
N ARG A 38 11.47 7.88 0.48
CA ARG A 38 11.17 6.82 1.46
C ARG A 38 9.68 6.68 1.73
N TYR A 39 8.90 7.74 1.51
CA TYR A 39 7.44 7.63 1.54
C TYR A 39 6.90 6.65 0.49
N LEU A 40 7.56 6.48 -0.66
CA LEU A 40 7.15 5.45 -1.63
C LEU A 40 7.27 4.04 -1.06
N HIS A 41 8.29 3.78 -0.22
CA HIS A 41 8.49 2.48 0.44
C HIS A 41 7.41 2.24 1.51
N PHE A 42 7.10 3.26 2.33
CA PHE A 42 6.01 3.17 3.31
C PHE A 42 4.67 2.88 2.62
N LEU A 43 4.37 3.59 1.54
CA LEU A 43 3.15 3.40 0.75
C LEU A 43 3.11 2.01 0.09
N GLU A 44 4.23 1.53 -0.45
CA GLU A 44 4.33 0.21 -1.06
C GLU A 44 4.08 -0.92 -0.07
N ARG A 45 4.74 -0.89 1.09
CA ARG A 45 4.49 -1.86 2.18
C ARG A 45 3.01 -1.86 2.59
N GLY A 46 2.37 -0.68 2.66
CA GLY A 46 0.93 -0.58 2.90
C GLY A 46 0.08 -1.36 1.88
N ARG A 47 0.40 -1.25 0.58
CA ARG A 47 -0.31 -1.99 -0.48
C ARG A 47 -0.02 -3.50 -0.42
N THR A 48 1.23 -3.87 -0.19
CA THR A 48 1.67 -5.26 -0.10
C THR A 48 1.03 -5.99 1.09
N ASP A 49 0.92 -5.32 2.23
CA ASP A 49 0.29 -5.90 3.42
C ASP A 49 -1.23 -5.91 3.31
N TYR A 50 -1.84 -4.94 2.62
CA TYR A 50 -3.26 -4.99 2.28
C TYR A 50 -3.58 -6.23 1.45
N LEU A 51 -2.78 -6.52 0.41
CA LEU A 51 -2.89 -7.75 -0.38
C LEU A 51 -2.85 -9.01 0.51
N ARG A 52 -1.94 -9.06 1.49
CA ARG A 52 -1.83 -10.19 2.42
C ARG A 52 -3.07 -10.33 3.30
N CYS A 53 -3.60 -9.23 3.85
CA CYS A 53 -4.83 -9.24 4.64
C CYS A 53 -6.05 -9.71 3.84
N LEU A 54 -6.08 -9.48 2.52
CA LEU A 54 -7.13 -9.98 1.63
C LEU A 54 -6.93 -11.45 1.18
N GLY A 55 -5.86 -12.11 1.63
CA GLY A 55 -5.49 -13.46 1.16
C GLY A 55 -5.17 -13.47 -0.33
N CYS A 56 -4.46 -12.45 -0.79
CA CYS A 56 -4.08 -12.20 -2.18
C CYS A 56 -2.57 -11.93 -2.28
N GLU A 57 -1.72 -12.76 -1.66
CA GLU A 57 -0.28 -12.50 -1.70
C GLU A 57 0.23 -12.46 -3.14
N GLN A 58 1.11 -11.50 -3.43
CA GLN A 58 1.60 -11.26 -4.78
C GLN A 58 2.30 -12.50 -5.39
N SER A 59 3.01 -13.28 -4.56
CA SER A 59 3.61 -14.55 -4.97
C SER A 59 2.57 -15.59 -5.38
N ALA A 60 1.47 -15.71 -4.63
CA ALA A 60 0.38 -16.62 -4.96
C ALA A 60 -0.37 -16.18 -6.22
N LEU A 61 -0.58 -14.87 -6.40
CA LEU A 61 -1.23 -14.30 -7.58
C LEU A 61 -0.40 -14.49 -8.86
N LEU A 62 0.93 -14.42 -8.76
CA LEU A 62 1.83 -14.67 -9.89
C LEU A 62 1.69 -16.10 -10.43
N THR A 63 1.40 -17.07 -9.56
CA THR A 63 1.30 -18.49 -9.93
C THR A 63 -0.14 -19.00 -9.94
N ALA A 64 -1.14 -18.13 -9.87
CA ALA A 64 -2.55 -18.52 -9.76
C ALA A 64 -3.11 -19.16 -11.04
N ASP A 65 -2.55 -18.81 -12.19
CA ASP A 65 -2.89 -19.36 -13.51
C ASP A 65 -1.66 -19.29 -14.45
N GLU A 66 -1.79 -19.82 -15.67
CA GLU A 66 -0.71 -19.83 -16.67
C GLU A 66 -0.27 -18.42 -17.13
N GLU A 67 -1.15 -17.42 -17.01
CA GLU A 67 -0.82 -16.06 -17.40
C GLU A 67 -0.09 -15.28 -16.29
N GLY A 68 -0.32 -15.63 -15.02
CA GLY A 68 0.19 -14.97 -13.82
C GLY A 68 -0.33 -13.54 -13.62
N LEU A 69 -0.72 -13.15 -12.41
CA LEU A 69 -1.30 -11.83 -12.14
C LEU A 69 -0.28 -10.91 -11.47
N VAL A 70 0.06 -9.80 -12.13
CA VAL A 70 1.06 -8.84 -11.64
C VAL A 70 0.48 -7.43 -11.60
N PHE A 71 0.78 -6.72 -10.52
CA PHE A 71 0.42 -5.32 -10.29
C PHE A 71 1.64 -4.43 -10.50
N VAL A 72 1.50 -3.41 -11.36
CA VAL A 72 2.55 -2.43 -11.63
C VAL A 72 2.01 -1.02 -11.41
N VAL A 73 2.74 -0.19 -10.66
CA VAL A 73 2.37 1.23 -10.51
C VAL A 73 2.55 1.92 -11.86
N HIS A 74 1.46 2.41 -12.44
CA HIS A 74 1.44 3.11 -13.73
C HIS A 74 1.55 4.63 -13.56
N ARG A 75 0.90 5.18 -12.53
CA ARG A 75 0.96 6.60 -12.18
C ARG A 75 0.77 6.77 -10.68
N MET A 76 1.45 7.76 -10.13
CA MET A 76 1.30 8.16 -8.73
C MET A 76 1.28 9.69 -8.62
N GLU A 77 0.35 10.21 -7.84
CA GLU A 77 0.23 11.63 -7.49
C GLU A 77 0.42 11.73 -5.98
N ILE A 78 1.35 12.58 -5.52
CA ILE A 78 1.75 12.63 -4.11
C ILE A 78 1.85 14.07 -3.66
N ASP A 79 1.14 14.38 -2.59
CA ASP A 79 1.28 15.62 -1.85
C ASP A 79 2.03 15.36 -0.54
N PHE A 80 3.12 16.09 -0.32
CA PHE A 80 3.84 16.13 0.96
C PHE A 80 3.31 17.31 1.79
N LYS A 81 2.58 17.03 2.87
CA LYS A 81 1.88 18.03 3.70
C LYS A 81 2.65 18.38 4.98
N SER A 82 3.35 17.41 5.57
CA SER A 82 4.14 17.61 6.80
C SER A 82 5.22 16.55 6.93
N PRO A 83 6.39 16.86 7.53
CA PRO A 83 7.48 15.91 7.63
C PRO A 83 7.37 14.97 8.83
N ALA A 84 7.91 13.76 8.68
CA ALA A 84 8.23 12.85 9.76
C ALA A 84 9.71 12.95 10.16
N ARG A 85 10.04 12.47 11.37
CA ARG A 85 11.39 12.39 11.93
C ARG A 85 11.69 10.97 12.41
N MET A 86 12.96 10.73 12.74
CA MET A 86 13.40 9.53 13.44
C MET A 86 12.47 9.20 14.60
N ASP A 87 12.16 7.92 14.77
CA ASP A 87 11.28 7.36 15.80
C ASP A 87 9.78 7.71 15.72
N ASP A 88 9.35 8.54 14.76
CA ASP A 88 7.91 8.75 14.53
C ASP A 88 7.22 7.42 14.20
N VAL A 89 6.01 7.21 14.77
CA VAL A 89 5.11 6.12 14.39
C VAL A 89 4.18 6.62 13.32
N LEU A 90 4.23 5.95 12.17
CA LEU A 90 3.41 6.24 11.01
C LEU A 90 2.24 5.26 10.94
N THR A 91 1.06 5.81 10.66
CA THR A 91 -0.11 5.05 10.24
C THR A 91 -0.27 5.24 8.74
N ILE A 92 -0.13 4.15 7.99
CA ILE A 92 -0.33 4.09 6.55
C ILE A 92 -1.71 3.51 6.30
N THR A 93 -2.59 4.28 5.70
CA THR A 93 -3.92 3.84 5.29
C THR A 93 -3.95 3.64 3.78
N THR A 94 -4.54 2.53 3.33
CA THR A 94 -4.75 2.21 1.91
C THR A 94 -6.21 1.90 1.68
N VAL A 95 -6.86 2.69 0.83
CA VAL A 95 -8.30 2.57 0.50
C VAL A 95 -8.44 2.34 -1.00
N THR A 96 -9.32 1.40 -1.37
CA THR A 96 -9.63 1.15 -2.77
C THR A 96 -10.67 2.15 -3.27
N GLU A 97 -10.33 2.93 -4.28
CA GLU A 97 -11.31 3.76 -5.02
C GLU A 97 -11.95 2.95 -6.16
N LYS A 98 -11.14 2.13 -6.84
CA LYS A 98 -11.60 1.31 -7.96
C LYS A 98 -10.75 0.05 -8.11
N ALA A 99 -11.40 -1.09 -8.33
CA ALA A 99 -10.75 -2.33 -8.70
C ALA A 99 -11.52 -3.03 -9.84
N GLY A 100 -10.91 -3.22 -11.01
CA GLY A 100 -11.53 -3.95 -12.11
C GLY A 100 -11.01 -3.57 -13.50
N GLY A 101 -11.32 -4.40 -14.50
CA GLY A 101 -10.71 -4.25 -15.83
C GLY A 101 -9.21 -4.48 -15.74
N ALA A 102 -8.40 -3.71 -16.49
CA ALA A 102 -6.94 -3.83 -16.45
C ALA A 102 -6.26 -2.80 -15.52
N LYS A 103 -6.99 -2.22 -14.56
CA LYS A 103 -6.44 -1.21 -13.65
C LYS A 103 -7.10 -1.18 -12.27
N MET A 104 -6.37 -0.66 -11.30
CA MET A 104 -6.88 -0.31 -9.98
C MET A 104 -6.50 1.13 -9.62
N VAL A 105 -7.30 1.74 -8.76
CA VAL A 105 -7.05 3.07 -8.21
C VAL A 105 -7.14 2.97 -6.69
N LEU A 106 -6.06 3.35 -6.01
CA LEU A 106 -5.95 3.36 -4.55
C LEU A 106 -5.68 4.78 -4.07
N ASN A 107 -6.30 5.14 -2.95
CA ASN A 107 -5.96 6.34 -2.19
C ASN A 107 -5.18 5.90 -0.96
N GLN A 108 -4.03 6.53 -0.72
CA GLN A 108 -3.20 6.24 0.42
C GLN A 108 -2.87 7.50 1.19
N GLU A 109 -2.80 7.36 2.51
CA GLU A 109 -2.40 8.44 3.40
C GLU A 109 -1.38 7.94 4.41
N ILE A 110 -0.45 8.81 4.79
CA ILE A 110 0.48 8.57 5.89
C ILE A 110 0.22 9.63 6.96
N ARG A 111 -0.05 9.18 8.18
CA ARG A 111 -0.27 10.04 9.35
C ARG A 111 0.72 9.75 10.46
N ARG A 112 0.98 10.76 11.29
CA ARG A 112 1.55 10.62 12.62
C ARG A 112 0.52 11.11 13.64
N GLY A 113 -0.11 10.18 14.36
CA GLY A 113 -1.33 10.49 15.12
C GLY A 113 -2.38 11.09 14.18
N GLU A 114 -2.92 12.26 14.53
CA GLU A 114 -3.91 12.97 13.71
C GLU A 114 -3.30 13.81 12.57
N THR A 115 -1.97 13.99 12.55
CA THR A 115 -1.33 14.86 11.55
C THR A 115 -1.15 14.14 10.22
N LEU A 116 -1.78 14.64 9.16
CA LEU A 116 -1.56 14.18 7.78
C LEU A 116 -0.17 14.61 7.29
N LEU A 117 0.65 13.65 6.90
CA LEU A 117 2.00 13.86 6.38
C LEU A 117 2.04 13.76 4.86
N VAL A 118 1.40 12.72 4.31
CA VAL A 118 1.37 12.43 2.88
C VAL A 118 -0.02 12.01 2.47
N ALA A 119 -0.50 12.53 1.34
CA ALA A 119 -1.67 12.02 0.63
C ALA A 119 -1.24 11.60 -0.77
N ALA A 120 -1.66 10.42 -1.21
CA ALA A 120 -1.26 9.86 -2.49
C ALA A 120 -2.42 9.17 -3.22
N LYS A 121 -2.50 9.39 -4.53
CA LYS A 121 -3.35 8.61 -5.44
C LYS A 121 -2.48 7.71 -6.30
N VAL A 122 -2.76 6.41 -6.29
CA VAL A 122 -1.97 5.39 -6.98
C VAL A 122 -2.83 4.71 -8.03
N ILE A 123 -2.39 4.75 -9.28
CA ILE A 123 -3.01 4.03 -10.40
C ILE A 123 -2.12 2.84 -10.72
N ILE A 124 -2.70 1.66 -10.59
CA ILE A 124 -2.02 0.38 -10.79
C ILE A 124 -2.54 -0.24 -12.09
N ALA A 125 -1.63 -0.63 -12.97
CA ALA A 125 -1.92 -1.48 -14.11
C ALA A 125 -1.91 -2.95 -13.68
N VAL A 126 -2.84 -3.72 -14.22
CA VAL A 126 -2.91 -5.17 -14.05
C VAL A 126 -2.38 -5.81 -15.32
N ILE A 127 -1.29 -6.57 -15.20
CA ILE A 127 -0.59 -7.19 -16.32
C ILE A 127 -0.39 -8.68 -16.07
N ASN A 128 -0.19 -9.43 -17.15
CA ASN A 128 0.28 -10.81 -17.08
C ASN A 128 1.80 -10.88 -16.85
N ALA A 129 2.32 -12.07 -16.58
CA ALA A 129 3.75 -12.31 -16.37
C ALA A 129 4.63 -11.90 -17.59
N ASN A 130 4.04 -11.81 -18.78
CA ASN A 130 4.70 -11.36 -20.01
C ASN A 130 4.66 -9.83 -20.22
N GLY A 131 4.18 -9.05 -19.25
CA GLY A 131 4.14 -7.59 -19.36
C GLY A 131 2.94 -7.02 -20.11
N ARG A 132 1.96 -7.84 -20.52
CA ARG A 132 0.79 -7.39 -21.28
C ARG A 132 -0.40 -7.09 -20.37
N PRO A 133 -1.21 -6.05 -20.64
CA PRO A 133 -2.43 -5.79 -19.87
C PRO A 133 -3.33 -7.02 -19.81
N ARG A 134 -3.80 -7.37 -18.60
CA ARG A 134 -4.80 -8.43 -18.39
C ARG A 134 -5.92 -7.94 -17.48
N ARG A 135 -7.08 -8.58 -17.56
CA ARG A 135 -8.20 -8.27 -16.68
C ARG A 135 -7.91 -8.77 -15.27
N LEU A 136 -8.20 -7.95 -14.26
CA LEU A 136 -8.27 -8.38 -12.86
C LEU A 136 -9.40 -9.41 -12.71
N PRO A 137 -9.13 -10.64 -12.26
CA PRO A 137 -10.18 -11.61 -12.00
C PRO A 137 -11.22 -11.06 -11.02
N GLU A 138 -12.51 -11.32 -11.28
CA GLU A 138 -13.62 -10.78 -10.49
C GLU A 138 -13.54 -11.24 -9.03
N THR A 139 -13.19 -12.51 -8.79
CA THR A 139 -12.94 -13.08 -7.46
C THR A 139 -11.86 -12.35 -6.66
N VAL A 140 -10.88 -11.74 -7.34
CA VAL A 140 -9.85 -10.91 -6.71
C VAL A 140 -10.35 -9.49 -6.54
N ALA A 141 -11.01 -8.92 -7.56
CA ALA A 141 -11.54 -7.56 -7.53
C ALA A 141 -12.56 -7.35 -6.38
N GLU A 142 -13.46 -8.30 -6.16
CA GLU A 142 -14.47 -8.25 -5.09
C GLU A 142 -13.87 -8.13 -3.69
N LYS A 143 -12.66 -8.65 -3.47
CA LYS A 143 -11.98 -8.54 -2.16
C LYS A 143 -11.57 -7.11 -1.83
N PHE A 144 -11.36 -6.25 -2.84
CA PHE A 144 -10.99 -4.85 -2.64
C PHE A 144 -12.18 -3.91 -2.51
N LEU A 145 -13.40 -4.39 -2.79
CA LEU A 145 -14.63 -3.59 -2.81
C LEU A 145 -15.51 -3.84 -1.58
N LYS A 146 -15.02 -4.63 -0.63
CA LYS A 146 -15.62 -4.87 0.69
C LYS A 146 -14.97 -3.95 1.70
#